data_AF-A0A257PA71-F1
#
_entry.id   AF-A0A257PA71-F1
#
_cell.length_a   1.000
_cell.length_b   1.000
_cell.length_c   1.000
_cell.angle_alpha   90.00
_cell.angle_beta   90.00
_cell.angle_gamma   90.00
#
_symmetry.space_group_name_H-M   'P 1'
#
loop_
_entity.id
_entity.type
_entity.pdbx_description
1 polymer ?
#
loop_
_entity_poly.entity_id
_entity_poly.type
_entity_poly.pdbx_seq_one_letter_code
_entity_poly.pdbx_strand_id
1 'polypeptide(L)'
;MDLCCDSPYLAHILAGAEELLPQPLTIYRVPYGYIHRPNANDPTHIFRLGDQAGVIPSFTGDGMAIALHSAALAVDMFTKGADARAFHRRLSEDISGQITRAGWLYRLASMPNLQGVIFSGMQLFPASLRMAARLTRVPVKSRL
;
A
#
# COMPACT_ATOMS: atom_id res chain seq x y z
N MET A 1 -21.93 -14.33 -7.61
CA MET A 1 -20.71 -15.16 -7.55
C MET A 1 -20.44 -15.35 -6.07
N ASP A 2 -20.57 -16.58 -5.58
CA ASP A 2 -20.39 -16.88 -4.16
C ASP A 2 -18.91 -17.24 -3.92
N LEU A 3 -18.15 -16.31 -3.32
CA LEU A 3 -16.72 -16.49 -3.07
C LEU A 3 -16.42 -17.69 -2.16
N CYS A 4 -17.38 -18.13 -1.35
CA CYS A 4 -17.24 -19.30 -0.50
C CYS A 4 -17.22 -20.61 -1.32
N CYS A 5 -17.88 -20.65 -2.48
CA CYS A 5 -17.82 -21.78 -3.40
C CYS A 5 -16.43 -21.94 -4.05
N ASP A 6 -15.73 -20.83 -4.27
CA ASP A 6 -14.42 -20.81 -4.93
C ASP A 6 -13.26 -21.06 -3.94
N SER A 7 -13.51 -20.96 -2.62
CA SER A 7 -12.49 -21.12 -1.58
C SER A 7 -13.04 -21.84 -0.34
N PRO A 8 -12.79 -23.15 -0.21
CA PRO A 8 -13.18 -23.92 0.99
C PRO A 8 -12.62 -23.34 2.29
N TYR A 9 -11.44 -22.73 2.23
CA TYR A 9 -10.82 -22.06 3.38
C TYR A 9 -11.60 -20.81 3.80
N LEU A 10 -12.08 -20.01 2.83
CA LEU A 10 -12.91 -18.84 3.12
C LEU A 10 -14.26 -19.27 3.73
N ALA A 11 -14.88 -20.31 3.17
CA ALA A 11 -16.12 -20.87 3.71
C ALA A 11 -15.96 -21.34 5.17
N HIS A 12 -14.80 -21.92 5.51
CA HIS A 12 -14.49 -22.31 6.88
C HIS A 12 -14.34 -21.11 7.83
N ILE A 13 -13.65 -20.04 7.42
CA ILE A 13 -13.47 -18.82 8.25
C ILE A 13 -14.81 -18.13 8.50
N LEU A 14 -15.69 -18.09 7.51
CA LEU A 14 -16.99 -17.43 7.60
C LEU A 14 -18.09 -18.34 8.17
N ALA A 15 -17.75 -19.55 8.62
CA ALA A 15 -18.72 -20.48 9.19
C ALA A 15 -19.38 -19.87 10.43
N GLY A 16 -20.71 -19.68 10.38
CA GLY A 16 -21.50 -19.06 11.45
C GLY A 16 -21.46 -17.53 11.46
N ALA A 17 -20.83 -16.88 10.50
CA ALA A 17 -20.94 -15.44 10.31
C ALA A 17 -22.34 -15.06 9.80
N GLU A 18 -22.84 -13.89 10.21
CA GLU A 18 -24.08 -13.30 9.71
C GLU A 18 -23.75 -12.17 8.72
N GLU A 19 -24.39 -12.20 7.56
CA GLU A 19 -24.25 -11.13 6.57
C GLU A 19 -25.01 -9.87 7.05
N LEU A 20 -24.27 -8.81 7.39
CA LEU A 20 -24.86 -7.54 7.83
C LEU A 20 -25.41 -6.69 6.68
N LEU A 21 -25.09 -7.04 5.42
CA LEU A 21 -25.48 -6.28 4.24
C LEU A 21 -26.07 -7.22 3.19
N PRO A 22 -27.10 -6.80 2.42
CA PRO A 22 -27.69 -7.63 1.37
C PRO A 22 -26.73 -8.01 0.23
N GLN A 23 -25.62 -7.29 0.10
CA GLN A 23 -24.56 -7.56 -0.87
C GLN A 23 -23.21 -7.00 -0.39
N PRO A 24 -22.08 -7.59 -0.82
CA PRO A 24 -20.76 -7.05 -0.53
C PRO A 24 -20.54 -5.66 -1.12
N LEU A 25 -19.98 -4.75 -0.33
CA LEU A 25 -19.47 -3.47 -0.83
C LEU A 25 -18.03 -3.66 -1.31
N THR A 26 -17.73 -3.17 -2.52
CA THR A 26 -16.39 -3.26 -3.09
C THR A 26 -15.82 -1.89 -3.41
N ILE A 27 -14.54 -1.69 -3.07
CA ILE A 27 -13.74 -0.58 -3.57
C ILE A 27 -12.96 -1.13 -4.77
N TYR A 28 -13.26 -0.62 -5.96
CA TYR A 28 -12.67 -1.09 -7.21
C TYR A 28 -11.84 0.01 -7.88
N ARG A 29 -10.93 -0.39 -8.77
CA ARG A 29 -10.04 0.51 -9.54
C ARG A 29 -9.19 1.45 -8.68
N VAL A 30 -8.73 0.93 -7.54
CA VAL A 30 -7.75 1.63 -6.69
C VAL A 30 -6.49 1.90 -7.53
N PRO A 31 -5.97 3.14 -7.58
CA PRO A 31 -4.84 3.51 -8.44
C PRO A 31 -3.50 3.08 -7.82
N TYR A 32 -3.31 1.77 -7.62
CA TYR A 32 -2.08 1.23 -7.05
C TYR A 32 -0.85 1.63 -7.87
N GLY A 33 0.20 2.07 -7.18
CA GLY A 33 1.41 2.60 -7.80
C GLY A 33 1.39 4.11 -8.02
N TYR A 34 0.26 4.78 -7.77
CA TYR A 34 0.19 6.24 -7.79
C TYR A 34 1.17 6.85 -6.80
N ILE A 35 1.92 7.86 -7.26
CA ILE A 35 2.78 8.72 -6.45
C ILE A 35 2.60 10.13 -7.00
N HIS A 36 2.17 11.05 -6.15
CA HIS A 36 2.11 12.45 -6.52
C HIS A 36 3.53 12.99 -6.75
N ARG A 37 3.73 13.58 -7.93
CA ARG A 37 4.98 14.27 -8.30
C ARG A 37 4.66 15.77 -8.39
N PRO A 38 5.37 16.62 -7.64
CA PRO A 38 5.07 18.05 -7.63
C PRO A 38 5.32 18.66 -9.01
N ASN A 39 4.39 19.50 -9.47
CA ASN A 39 4.46 20.18 -10.76
C ASN A 39 4.23 21.70 -10.62
N ALA A 40 4.43 22.47 -11.69
CA ALA A 40 4.33 23.94 -11.68
C ALA A 40 2.96 24.48 -11.21
N ASN A 41 1.88 23.73 -11.46
CA ASN A 41 0.51 24.15 -11.21
C ASN A 41 0.00 23.75 -9.81
N ASP A 42 0.82 23.06 -9.01
CA ASP A 42 0.42 22.67 -7.65
C ASP A 42 0.31 23.90 -6.73
N PRO A 43 -0.78 24.01 -5.94
CA PRO A 43 -0.92 25.06 -4.94
C PRO A 43 0.21 24.99 -3.90
N THR A 44 0.85 26.13 -3.63
CA THR A 44 2.04 26.22 -2.76
C THR A 44 1.78 25.89 -1.29
N HIS A 45 0.53 25.94 -0.86
CA HIS A 45 0.10 25.80 0.53
C HIS A 45 -0.77 24.55 0.78
N ILE A 46 -0.92 23.65 -0.20
CA ILE A 46 -1.71 22.42 -0.05
C ILE A 46 -0.78 21.21 0.13
N PHE A 47 -0.73 20.70 1.35
CA PHE A 47 0.02 19.49 1.71
C PHE A 47 -0.89 18.27 1.48
N ARG A 48 -0.46 17.35 0.61
CA ARG A 48 -1.22 16.13 0.29
C ARG A 48 -0.65 15.00 1.14
N LEU A 49 -1.51 14.34 1.91
CA LEU A 49 -1.12 13.30 2.87
C LEU A 49 -1.76 11.96 2.50
N GLY A 50 -1.19 10.86 2.98
CA GLY A 50 -1.70 9.50 2.76
C GLY A 50 -1.93 9.20 1.28
N ASP A 51 -3.12 8.66 0.97
CA ASP A 51 -3.48 8.23 -0.39
C ASP A 51 -3.52 9.38 -1.41
N GLN A 52 -3.64 10.65 -0.97
CA GLN A 52 -3.50 11.80 -1.87
C GLN A 52 -2.06 12.03 -2.34
N ALA A 53 -1.08 11.48 -1.62
CA ALA A 53 0.34 11.56 -1.96
C ALA A 53 0.88 10.27 -2.60
N GLY A 54 0.34 9.10 -2.25
CA GLY A 54 0.71 7.85 -2.90
C GLY A 54 -0.12 6.67 -2.43
N VAL A 55 -0.36 5.72 -3.35
CA VAL A 55 -1.26 4.57 -3.13
C VAL A 55 -0.50 3.27 -3.35
N ILE A 56 -0.34 2.48 -2.28
CA ILE A 56 0.37 1.20 -2.29
C ILE A 56 -0.60 0.02 -2.42
N PRO A 57 -0.24 -1.08 -3.11
CA PRO A 57 -1.04 -2.30 -3.07
C PRO A 57 -1.39 -2.77 -1.65
N SER A 58 -2.68 -2.92 -1.38
CA SER A 58 -3.22 -3.31 -0.06
C SER A 58 -2.62 -4.60 0.48
N PHE A 59 -2.18 -5.51 -0.41
CA PHE A 59 -1.46 -6.73 -0.06
C PHE A 59 -0.26 -6.50 0.88
N THR A 60 0.41 -5.35 0.76
CA THR A 60 1.59 -5.04 1.57
C THR A 60 1.26 -4.36 2.91
N GLY A 61 0.02 -3.90 3.08
CA GLY A 61 -0.49 -3.34 4.34
C GLY A 61 0.13 -2.02 4.81
N ASP A 62 0.88 -1.32 3.96
CA ASP A 62 1.69 -0.16 4.39
C ASP A 62 1.04 1.21 4.16
N GLY A 63 -0.22 1.25 3.70
CA GLY A 63 -0.95 2.50 3.43
C GLY A 63 -1.08 3.39 4.68
N MET A 64 -1.41 2.79 5.82
CA MET A 64 -1.45 3.51 7.11
C MET A 64 -0.08 4.06 7.52
N ALA A 65 1.01 3.33 7.22
CA ALA A 65 2.35 3.80 7.51
C ALA A 65 2.72 5.01 6.63
N ILE A 66 2.34 5.01 5.35
CA ILE A 66 2.47 6.17 4.46
C ILE A 66 1.68 7.37 5.01
N ALA A 67 0.44 7.15 5.45
CA ALA A 67 -0.39 8.22 6.01
C ALA A 67 0.27 8.86 7.23
N LEU A 68 0.69 8.05 8.21
CA LEU A 68 1.37 8.53 9.41
C LEU A 68 2.71 9.22 9.11
N HIS A 69 3.52 8.62 8.23
CA HIS A 69 4.80 9.20 7.78
C HIS A 69 4.59 10.56 7.12
N SER A 70 3.64 10.64 6.18
CA SER A 70 3.33 11.89 5.49
C SER A 70 2.84 12.98 6.43
N ALA A 71 2.04 12.62 7.45
CA ALA A 71 1.56 13.57 8.45
C ALA A 71 2.70 14.10 9.33
N ALA A 72 3.56 13.22 9.86
CA ALA A 72 4.71 13.61 10.66
C ALA A 72 5.67 14.52 9.88
N LEU A 73 5.99 14.14 8.64
CA LEU A 73 6.82 14.94 7.75
C LEU A 73 6.19 16.29 7.42
N ALA A 74 4.88 16.34 7.18
CA ALA A 74 4.18 17.59 6.88
C ALA A 74 4.24 18.55 8.07
N VAL A 75 4.02 18.08 9.30
CA VAL A 75 4.13 18.90 10.52
C VAL A 75 5.55 19.44 10.70
N ASP A 76 6.57 18.59 10.56
CA ASP A 76 7.98 19.00 10.68
C ASP A 76 8.36 20.05 9.63
N MET A 77 7.98 19.84 8.37
CA MET A 77 8.31 20.75 7.28
C MET A 77 7.52 22.06 7.35
N PHE A 78 6.24 22.00 7.70
CA PHE A 78 5.39 23.17 7.87
C PHE A 78 5.89 24.08 8.99
N THR A 79 6.25 23.52 10.13
CA THR A 79 6.78 24.30 11.28
C THR A 79 8.14 24.95 10.98
N LYS A 80 8.91 24.40 10.04
CA LYS A 80 10.17 24.97 9.52
C LYS A 80 9.96 25.96 8.36
N GLY A 81 8.72 26.25 7.97
CA GLY A 81 8.39 27.18 6.90
C GLY A 81 8.63 26.65 5.48
N ALA A 82 8.73 25.34 5.29
CA ALA A 82 8.83 24.75 3.96
C ALA A 82 7.48 24.82 3.22
N ASP A 83 7.53 24.89 1.89
CA ASP A 83 6.34 24.89 1.04
C ASP A 83 5.88 23.47 0.68
N ALA A 84 4.67 23.37 0.12
CA ALA A 84 4.09 22.09 -0.30
C ALA A 84 4.96 21.37 -1.34
N ARG A 85 5.61 22.10 -2.26
CA ARG A 85 6.46 21.52 -3.31
C ARG A 85 7.67 20.80 -2.72
N ALA A 86 8.36 21.42 -1.76
CA ALA A 86 9.49 20.82 -1.07
C ALA A 86 9.04 19.57 -0.31
N PHE A 87 7.89 19.65 0.36
CA PHE A 87 7.28 18.52 1.06
C PHE A 87 6.95 17.36 0.12
N HIS A 88 6.23 17.60 -0.98
CA HIS A 88 5.85 16.54 -1.93
C HIS A 88 7.07 15.89 -2.59
N ARG A 89 8.11 16.67 -2.90
CA ARG A 89 9.37 16.13 -3.42
C ARG A 89 9.98 15.16 -2.40
N ARG A 90 10.15 15.59 -1.16
CA ARG A 90 10.73 14.78 -0.08
C ARG A 90 9.90 13.52 0.18
N LEU A 91 8.59 13.67 0.32
CA LEU A 91 7.69 12.55 0.54
C LEU A 91 7.74 11.54 -0.63
N SER A 92 7.78 12.03 -1.87
CA SER A 92 7.88 11.16 -3.05
C SER A 92 9.17 10.32 -3.02
N GLU A 93 10.29 10.87 -2.57
CA GLU A 93 11.55 10.15 -2.42
C GLU A 93 11.46 9.06 -1.34
N ASP A 94 10.84 9.38 -0.20
CA ASP A 94 10.68 8.44 0.92
C ASP A 94 9.83 7.21 0.53
N ILE A 95 8.75 7.41 -0.24
CA ILE A 95 7.76 6.34 -0.52
C ILE A 95 7.90 5.69 -1.90
N SER A 96 8.65 6.28 -2.85
CA SER A 96 8.75 5.72 -4.22
C SER A 96 9.30 4.30 -4.24
N GLY A 97 10.32 4.02 -3.42
CA GLY A 97 11.00 2.73 -3.37
C GLY A 97 10.09 1.61 -2.86
N GLN A 98 9.30 1.85 -1.81
CA GLN A 98 8.38 0.84 -1.30
C GLN A 98 7.19 0.61 -2.24
N ILE A 99 6.62 1.68 -2.81
CA ILE A 99 5.44 1.57 -3.68
C ILE A 99 5.80 0.80 -4.95
N THR A 100 6.97 1.08 -5.53
CA THR A 100 7.47 0.35 -6.70
C THR A 100 7.65 -1.13 -6.40
N ARG A 101 8.33 -1.47 -5.29
CA ARG A 101 8.56 -2.87 -4.89
C ARG A 101 7.26 -3.62 -4.59
N ALA A 102 6.33 -2.97 -3.89
CA ALA A 102 4.99 -3.50 -3.64
C ALA A 102 4.22 -3.74 -4.94
N GLY A 103 4.29 -2.82 -5.90
CA GLY A 103 3.68 -2.97 -7.22
C GLY A 103 4.24 -4.15 -8.02
N TRP A 104 5.56 -4.38 -7.97
CA TRP A 104 6.16 -5.58 -8.55
C TRP A 104 5.69 -6.86 -7.87
N LEU A 105 5.69 -6.89 -6.54
CA LEU A 105 5.23 -8.05 -5.78
C LEU A 105 3.76 -8.37 -6.07
N TYR A 106 2.91 -7.35 -6.12
CA TYR A 106 1.50 -7.49 -6.47
C TYR A 106 1.31 -8.05 -7.87
N ARG A 107 2.04 -7.54 -8.87
CA ARG A 107 1.96 -8.05 -10.25
C ARG A 107 2.40 -9.52 -10.34
N LEU A 108 3.49 -9.89 -9.67
CA LEU A 108 3.97 -11.28 -9.64
C LEU A 108 2.94 -12.21 -8.96
N ALA A 109 2.37 -11.78 -7.83
CA ALA A 109 1.36 -12.53 -7.11
C ALA A 109 0.02 -12.62 -7.85
N SER A 110 -0.24 -11.73 -8.81
CA SER A 110 -1.49 -11.70 -9.60
C SER A 110 -1.40 -12.49 -10.90
N MET A 111 -0.25 -13.12 -11.21
CA MET A 111 -0.09 -13.95 -12.42
C MET A 111 -0.70 -15.35 -12.21
N PRO A 112 -1.77 -15.74 -12.94
CA PRO A 112 -2.50 -16.99 -12.69
C PRO A 112 -1.63 -18.24 -12.71
N ASN A 113 -0.67 -18.29 -13.63
CA ASN A 113 0.22 -19.46 -13.83
C ASN A 113 1.34 -19.56 -12.79
N LEU A 114 1.59 -18.51 -12.01
CA LEU A 114 2.68 -18.47 -11.02
C LEU A 114 2.19 -18.55 -9.58
N GLN A 115 0.90 -18.28 -9.32
CA GLN A 115 0.34 -18.29 -7.96
C GLN A 115 0.63 -19.59 -7.22
N GLY A 116 0.29 -20.75 -7.81
CA GLY A 116 0.52 -22.04 -7.16
C GLY A 116 1.98 -22.34 -6.85
N VAL A 117 2.90 -21.94 -7.73
CA VAL A 117 4.35 -22.12 -7.55
C VAL A 117 4.88 -21.18 -6.48
N ILE A 118 4.45 -19.92 -6.49
CA ILE A 118 4.83 -18.91 -5.49
C ILE A 118 4.38 -19.34 -4.10
N PHE A 119 3.12 -19.75 -3.93
CA PHE A 119 2.60 -20.19 -2.64
C PHE A 119 3.28 -21.46 -2.14
N SER A 120 3.50 -22.46 -3.01
CA SER A 120 4.24 -23.67 -2.67
C SER A 120 5.68 -23.37 -2.25
N GLY A 121 6.36 -22.47 -2.99
CA GLY A 121 7.71 -22.02 -2.66
C GLY A 121 7.77 -21.25 -1.33
N MET A 122 6.77 -20.45 -1.02
CA MET A 122 6.68 -19.71 0.25
C MET A 122 6.47 -20.64 1.45
N GLN A 123 5.76 -21.75 1.28
CA GLN A 123 5.62 -22.78 2.34
C GLN A 123 6.96 -23.46 2.65
N LEU A 124 7.79 -23.69 1.63
CA LEU A 124 9.12 -24.29 1.79
C LEU A 124 10.15 -23.32 2.39
N PHE A 125 9.99 -22.01 2.13
CA PHE A 125 10.90 -21.00 2.64
C PHE A 125 10.15 -19.82 3.30
N PRO A 126 9.66 -19.98 4.54
CA PRO A 126 8.84 -18.96 5.23
C PRO A 126 9.60 -17.65 5.51
N ALA A 127 10.94 -17.65 5.43
CA ALA A 127 11.75 -16.44 5.52
C ALA A 127 11.55 -15.48 4.32
N SER A 128 11.07 -15.98 3.18
CA SER A 128 10.74 -15.16 2.00
C SER A 128 9.66 -14.12 2.31
N LEU A 129 8.62 -14.50 3.08
CA LEU A 129 7.55 -13.60 3.49
C LEU A 129 8.06 -12.46 4.37
N ARG A 130 8.97 -12.76 5.30
CA ARG A 130 9.62 -11.75 6.14
C ARG A 130 10.46 -10.78 5.30
N MET A 131 11.16 -11.28 4.29
CA MET A 131 11.93 -10.44 3.39
C MET A 131 11.04 -9.54 2.53
N ALA A 132 9.98 -10.11 1.94
CA ALA A 132 9.00 -9.35 1.17
C ALA A 132 8.39 -8.21 2.02
N ALA A 133 7.97 -8.52 3.25
CA ALA A 133 7.44 -7.52 4.18
C ALA A 133 8.47 -6.41 4.52
N ARG A 134 9.76 -6.75 4.69
CA ARG A 134 10.81 -5.74 4.93
C ARG A 134 11.04 -4.84 3.72
N LEU A 135 10.96 -5.40 2.51
CA LEU A 135 11.19 -4.67 1.26
C LEU A 135 10.02 -3.76 0.89
N THR A 136 8.81 -4.00 1.40
CA THR A 136 7.63 -3.20 1.08
C THR A 136 7.22 -2.22 2.18
N ARG A 137 8.01 -2.10 3.26
CA ARG A 137 7.75 -1.18 4.38
C ARG A 137 8.42 0.18 4.21
N VAL A 138 7.83 1.22 4.82
CA VAL A 138 8.47 2.52 5.05
C VAL A 138 9.83 2.34 5.73
N PRO A 139 10.93 2.79 5.09
CA PRO A 139 12.27 2.71 5.67
C PRO A 139 12.31 3.36 7.05
N VAL A 140 12.98 2.72 8.00
CA VAL A 140 13.14 3.24 9.36
C VAL A 140 13.85 4.61 9.36
N LYS A 141 14.79 4.83 8.41
CA LYS A 141 15.47 6.12 8.24
C LYS A 141 14.56 7.29 7.86
N SER A 142 13.36 7.00 7.35
CA SER A 142 12.37 8.03 6.99
C SER A 142 11.40 8.30 8.13
N ARG A 143 11.32 7.45 9.16
CA ARG A 143 10.49 7.71 10.34
C ARG A 143 11.18 8.79 11.18
N LEU A 144 10.75 10.04 10.99
CA LEU A 144 11.04 11.15 11.90
C LEU A 144 10.40 10.88 13.26
#